data_AF-A0A353FLK0-F1
#
_entry.id   AF-A0A353FLK0-F1
#
_cell.length_a   1.000
_cell.length_b   1.000
_cell.length_c   1.000
_cell.angle_alpha   90.00
_cell.angle_beta   90.00
_cell.angle_gamma   90.00
#
_symmetry.space_group_name_H-M   'P 1'
#
loop_
_entity.id
_entity.type
_entity.pdbx_description
1 polymer ?
#
loop_
_entity_poly.entity_id
_entity_poly.type
_entity_poly.pdbx_seq_one_letter_code
_entity_poly.pdbx_strand_id
1 'polypeptide(L)'
;LTSSEGCFPQLIVPGVNGEIVPTDDLVALSNTLESMLVNPDKLLRMGEQARNHIADHHSIEHEAESIHAIYDAVLAEAEGN
;
A
#
# COMPACT_ATOMS: atom_id res chain seq x y z
N LEU A 1 -6.18 4.91 -7.21
CA LEU A 1 -6.87 4.05 -8.19
C LEU A 1 -5.83 3.28 -8.96
N THR A 2 -5.87 1.95 -8.89
CA THR A 2 -4.92 1.07 -9.58
C THR A 2 -5.62 -0.22 -10.00
N SER A 3 -4.92 -1.09 -10.74
CA SER A 3 -5.41 -2.42 -11.12
C SER A 3 -5.26 -3.44 -9.98
N SER A 4 -5.92 -4.58 -10.12
CA SER A 4 -5.82 -5.71 -9.19
C SER A 4 -4.53 -6.53 -9.28
N GLU A 5 -3.58 -6.16 -10.14
CA GLU A 5 -2.34 -6.91 -10.35
C GLU A 5 -1.27 -6.62 -9.29
N GLY A 6 -0.31 -7.54 -9.19
CA GLY A 6 0.90 -7.34 -8.38
C GLY A 6 0.62 -7.25 -6.89
N CYS A 7 1.28 -6.31 -6.21
CA CYS A 7 1.18 -6.15 -4.75
C CYS A 7 0.11 -5.13 -4.31
N PHE A 8 -0.58 -4.46 -5.23
CA PHE A 8 -1.51 -3.38 -4.86
C PHE A 8 -2.64 -3.82 -3.92
N PRO A 9 -3.22 -5.04 -4.03
CA PRO A 9 -4.19 -5.53 -3.06
C PRO A 9 -3.66 -5.66 -1.62
N GLN A 10 -2.34 -5.63 -1.43
CA GLN A 10 -1.70 -5.67 -0.11
C GLN A 10 -1.46 -4.26 0.46
N LEU A 11 -1.40 -3.24 -0.40
CA LEU A 11 -1.09 -1.85 -0.02
C LEU A 11 -2.35 -0.97 0.05
N ILE A 12 -3.42 -1.37 -0.64
CA ILE A 12 -4.64 -0.56 -0.78
C ILE A 12 -5.81 -1.24 -0.09
N VAL A 13 -6.49 -0.47 0.74
CA VAL A 13 -7.79 -0.74 1.33
C VAL A 13 -8.83 0.10 0.59
N PRO A 14 -9.65 -0.52 -0.29
CA PRO A 14 -10.66 0.17 -1.08
C PRO A 14 -11.59 1.05 -0.23
N GLY A 15 -11.86 2.26 -0.71
CA GLY A 15 -12.67 3.27 -0.03
C GLY A 15 -11.98 4.02 1.12
N VAL A 16 -10.78 3.60 1.54
CA VAL A 16 -10.02 4.23 2.64
C VAL A 16 -8.81 4.97 2.10
N ASN A 17 -7.83 4.26 1.53
CA ASN A 17 -6.58 4.85 1.05
C ASN A 17 -6.43 4.78 -0.48
N GLY A 18 -7.47 4.35 -1.17
CA GLY A 18 -7.47 4.17 -2.61
C GLY A 18 -8.65 3.35 -3.08
N GLU A 19 -8.57 2.94 -4.34
CA GLU A 19 -9.53 2.05 -4.98
C GLU A 19 -8.75 1.11 -5.90
N ILE A 20 -9.27 -0.11 -6.05
CA ILE A 20 -8.72 -1.14 -6.94
C ILE A 20 -9.82 -1.52 -7.93
N VAL A 21 -9.47 -1.56 -9.21
CA VAL A 21 -10.36 -2.03 -10.29
C VAL A 21 -9.79 -3.27 -10.98
N PRO A 22 -10.62 -4.10 -11.61
CA PRO A 22 -10.14 -5.21 -12.42
C PRO A 22 -9.21 -4.74 -13.54
N THR A 23 -8.21 -5.56 -13.86
CA THR A 23 -7.30 -5.35 -14.99
C THR A 23 -8.06 -5.40 -16.31
N ASP A 24 -7.66 -4.56 -17.26
CA ASP A 24 -8.29 -4.41 -18.59
C ASP A 24 -9.77 -4.03 -18.57
N ASP A 25 -10.30 -3.52 -17.45
CA ASP A 25 -11.67 -3.01 -17.37
C ASP A 25 -11.71 -1.47 -17.40
N LEU A 26 -11.78 -0.92 -18.61
CA LEU A 26 -11.87 0.53 -18.83
C LEU A 26 -13.15 1.14 -18.25
N VAL A 27 -14.25 0.39 -18.21
CA VAL A 27 -15.53 0.88 -17.70
C VAL A 27 -15.45 1.01 -16.18
N ALA A 28 -14.95 0.00 -15.49
CA ALA A 28 -14.73 0.05 -14.05
C ALA A 28 -13.75 1.18 -13.66
N LEU A 29 -12.65 1.33 -14.40
CA LEU A 29 -11.70 2.43 -14.20
C LEU A 29 -12.39 3.80 -14.31
N SER A 30 -13.15 4.02 -15.39
CA SER A 30 -13.78 5.31 -15.67
C SER A 30 -14.83 5.67 -14.62
N ASN A 31 -15.72 4.72 -14.29
CA ASN A 31 -16.77 4.94 -13.29
C ASN A 31 -16.19 5.23 -11.90
N THR A 32 -15.12 4.50 -11.52
CA THR A 32 -14.47 4.69 -10.23
C THR A 32 -13.78 6.04 -10.15
N LEU A 33 -13.07 6.44 -11.21
CA LEU A 33 -12.43 7.75 -11.28
C LEU A 33 -13.46 8.88 -11.20
N GLU A 34 -14.58 8.78 -11.93
CA GLU A 34 -15.66 9.77 -11.87
C GLU A 34 -16.22 9.89 -10.45
N SER A 35 -16.54 8.77 -9.80
CA SER A 35 -16.98 8.73 -8.40
C SER A 35 -16.00 9.41 -7.44
N MET A 36 -14.70 9.21 -7.63
CA MET A 36 -13.66 9.85 -6.81
C MET A 36 -13.62 11.36 -7.01
N LEU A 37 -13.87 11.85 -8.23
CA LEU A 37 -13.79 13.27 -8.57
C LEU A 37 -15.04 14.08 -8.17
N VAL A 38 -16.20 13.43 -8.01
CA VAL A 38 -17.47 14.09 -7.60
C VAL A 38 -17.37 14.72 -6.21
N ASN A 39 -16.51 14.21 -5.32
CA ASN A 39 -16.31 14.77 -3.98
C ASN A 39 -14.82 15.02 -3.69
N PRO A 40 -14.30 16.21 -4.04
CA PRO A 40 -12.89 16.56 -3.83
C PRO A 40 -12.43 16.45 -2.38
N ASP A 41 -13.29 16.80 -1.41
CA ASP A 41 -12.93 16.69 0.01
C ASP A 41 -12.74 15.24 0.45
N LYS A 42 -13.57 14.32 -0.07
CA LYS A 42 -13.38 12.88 0.17
C LYS A 42 -12.08 12.40 -0.47
N LEU A 43 -11.78 12.86 -1.68
CA LEU A 43 -10.55 12.50 -2.39
C LEU A 43 -9.29 12.99 -1.66
N LEU A 44 -9.32 14.20 -1.11
CA LEU A 44 -8.25 14.74 -0.26
C LEU A 44 -8.02 13.88 0.98
N ARG A 45 -9.11 13.56 1.72
CA ARG A 45 -9.02 12.67 2.90
C ARG A 45 -8.47 11.29 2.55
N MET A 46 -8.87 10.72 1.42
CA MET A 46 -8.34 9.44 0.94
C MET A 46 -6.82 9.53 0.72
N GLY A 47 -6.33 10.63 0.14
CA GLY A 47 -4.89 10.87 -0.04
C GLY A 47 -4.12 11.00 1.28
N GLU A 48 -4.69 11.69 2.27
CA GLU A 48 -4.12 11.77 3.62
C GLU A 48 -4.05 10.40 4.29
N GLN A 49 -5.13 9.62 4.20
CA GLN A 49 -5.19 8.25 4.70
C GLN A 49 -4.17 7.35 4.01
N ALA A 50 -3.94 7.52 2.70
CA ALA A 50 -2.91 6.80 1.97
C ALA A 50 -1.50 7.12 2.44
N ARG A 51 -1.19 8.40 2.64
CA ARG A 51 0.11 8.82 3.18
C ARG A 51 0.35 8.22 4.57
N ASN A 52 -0.64 8.33 5.46
CA ASN A 52 -0.50 7.81 6.82
C ASN A 52 -0.34 6.28 6.81
N HIS A 53 -1.14 5.56 6.02
CA HIS A 53 -1.06 4.11 5.93
C HIS A 53 0.34 3.62 5.53
N ILE A 54 0.94 4.22 4.50
CA ILE A 54 2.28 3.86 4.04
C ILE A 54 3.34 4.23 5.09
N ALA A 55 3.24 5.42 5.70
CA ALA A 55 4.20 5.83 6.73
C ALA A 55 4.16 4.91 7.96
N ASP A 56 2.98 4.43 8.34
CA ASP A 56 2.77 3.61 9.54
C ASP A 56 3.17 2.14 9.33
N HIS A 57 3.04 1.60 8.12
CA HIS A 57 3.18 0.14 7.86
C HIS A 57 4.31 -0.23 6.90
N HIS A 58 4.83 0.72 6.13
CA HIS A 58 5.76 0.48 5.02
C HIS A 58 6.90 1.51 5.01
N SER A 59 7.36 1.95 6.18
CA SER A 59 8.53 2.82 6.26
C SER A 59 9.81 2.06 5.91
N ILE A 60 10.69 2.71 5.15
CA ILE A 60 11.97 2.13 4.71
C ILE A 60 12.83 1.81 5.92
N GLU A 61 12.78 2.65 6.95
CA GLU A 61 13.48 2.47 8.20
C GLU A 61 13.04 1.17 8.89
N HIS A 62 11.74 0.91 8.98
CA HIS A 62 11.23 -0.31 9.60
C HIS A 62 11.56 -1.56 8.78
N GLU A 63 11.51 -1.47 7.44
CA GLU A 63 11.93 -2.56 6.57
C GLU A 63 13.43 -2.88 6.74
N ALA A 64 14.28 -1.86 6.80
CA ALA A 64 15.70 -2.02 7.01
C ALA A 64 15.99 -2.65 8.39
N GLU A 65 15.38 -2.14 9.46
CA GLU A 65 15.52 -2.70 10.82
C GLU A 65 15.13 -4.19 10.86
N SER A 66 14.04 -4.55 10.19
CA SER A 66 13.57 -5.94 10.12
C SER A 66 14.56 -6.85 9.38
N ILE A 67 15.14 -6.38 8.28
CA ILE A 67 16.16 -7.12 7.53
C ILE A 67 17.43 -7.30 8.38
N HIS A 68 17.89 -6.23 9.04
CA HIS A 68 19.05 -6.27 9.94
C HIS A 68 18.85 -7.29 11.08
N ALA A 69 17.67 -7.29 11.70
CA ALA A 69 17.35 -8.25 12.78
C ALA A 69 17.45 -9.71 12.32
N ILE A 70 17.07 -10.00 11.06
CA ILE A 70 17.22 -11.34 10.47
C ILE A 70 18.70 -11.68 10.28
N TYR A 71 19.50 -10.76 9.74
CA TYR A 71 20.94 -10.98 9.58
C TYR A 71 21.65 -11.22 10.90
N ASP A 72 21.33 -10.42 11.93
CA ASP A 72 21.90 -10.58 13.27
C ASP A 72 21.54 -11.95 13.88
N ALA A 73 20.29 -12.40 13.69
CA ALA A 73 19.85 -13.71 14.17
C ALA A 73 20.60 -14.86 13.48
N VAL A 74 20.79 -14.79 12.16
CA VAL A 74 21.51 -15.80 11.39
C VAL A 74 22.99 -15.85 11.76
N LEU A 75 23.62 -14.69 11.99
CA LEU A 75 25.03 -14.63 12.42
C LEU A 75 25.22 -15.23 13.82
N ALA A 76 24.32 -14.91 14.75
CA ALA A 76 24.38 -15.46 16.11
C ALA A 76 24.23 -17.00 16.13
N GLU A 77 23.40 -17.57 15.25
CA GLU A 77 23.28 -19.03 15.10
C GLU A 77 24.57 -19.66 14.56
N ALA A 78 25.24 -19.00 13.60
CA ALA A 78 26.48 -19.50 13.01
C ALA A 78 27.69 -19.44 13.97
N GLU A 79 27.71 -18.46 14.90
CA GLU A 79 28.77 -18.32 15.90
C GLU A 79 28.55 -19.20 17.15
N GLY A 80 27.30 -19.61 17.40
CA GLY A 80 26.91 -20.46 18.53
C GLY A 80 27.05 -21.97 18.30
N ASN A 81 27.57 -22.40 17.15
CA ASN A 81 27.77 -23.79 16.74
C ASN A 81 29.24 -24.05 16.34
#